data_AF-B9XCX7-F1
#
_entry.id   AF-B9XCX7-F1
#
_cell.length_a   1.000
_cell.length_b   1.000
_cell.length_c   1.000
_cell.angle_alpha   90.00
_cell.angle_beta   90.00
_cell.angle_gamma   90.00
#
_symmetry.space_group_name_H-M   'P 1'
#
loop_
_entity.id
_entity.type
_entity.pdbx_description
1 polymer ?
#
loop_
_entity_poly.entity_id
_entity_poly.type
_entity_poly.pdbx_seq_one_letter_code
_entity_poly.pdbx_strand_id
1 'polypeptide(L)'
;MRMRCPKALFVATFCLLTRFACAENLTTLDKQTFQNYRVVKTEPDGIIIMHAQGGGKVAFTNLPPELQKQYGYDPVKAEELAKKQEKIRKLGRLGAVYRLSELEQAKAEAKRDNKPIAFLATATSCLQATEVRPDNSSIAATIQDFEALKNATVLVFSDSFTENHTEPPIVDAALHPPDDVHYTVPKVIIVDPDISKVIFVVRYATNATTQARLLGSALAKVKEQKKQ
;
A
#
# COMPACT_ATOMS: atom_id res chain seq x y z
N MET A 1 -12.99 19.20 -79.31
CA MET A 1 -13.86 20.03 -78.45
C MET A 1 -13.06 20.40 -77.19
N ARG A 2 -12.67 21.67 -77.03
CA ARG A 2 -11.92 22.17 -75.87
C ARG A 2 -12.91 22.53 -74.75
N MET A 3 -12.67 22.06 -73.52
CA MET A 3 -13.23 22.66 -72.31
C MET A 3 -12.17 22.73 -71.20
N ARG A 4 -12.31 23.77 -70.37
CA ARG A 4 -11.33 24.43 -69.47
C ARG A 4 -11.25 23.80 -68.07
N CYS A 5 -10.08 23.99 -67.42
CA CYS A 5 -9.72 24.27 -65.99
C CYS A 5 -10.84 24.37 -64.90
N PRO A 6 -10.53 24.28 -63.57
CA PRO A 6 -9.25 24.55 -62.88
C PRO A 6 -8.87 23.62 -61.69
N LYS A 7 -7.73 23.98 -61.08
CA LYS A 7 -7.01 23.44 -59.90
C LYS A 7 -7.85 23.43 -58.61
N ALA A 8 -7.72 22.37 -57.81
CA ALA A 8 -8.03 22.40 -56.37
C ALA A 8 -6.95 21.64 -55.59
N LEU A 9 -6.06 22.41 -54.97
CA LEU A 9 -5.05 22.01 -54.02
C LEU A 9 -5.77 21.68 -52.70
N PHE A 10 -5.91 20.40 -52.34
CA PHE A 10 -6.49 19.99 -51.06
C PHE A 10 -5.38 19.97 -50.00
N VAL A 11 -5.27 21.05 -49.24
CA VAL A 11 -4.47 21.12 -48.01
C VAL A 11 -5.22 20.32 -46.94
N ALA A 12 -4.71 19.12 -46.63
CA ALA A 12 -5.24 18.32 -45.53
C ALA A 12 -4.78 18.93 -44.20
N THR A 13 -5.69 19.66 -43.56
CA THR A 13 -5.52 20.24 -42.23
C THR A 13 -5.25 19.16 -41.19
N PHE A 14 -4.10 19.30 -40.57
CA PHE A 14 -3.60 18.56 -39.42
C PHE A 14 -4.47 18.86 -38.18
N CYS A 15 -5.44 18.01 -37.87
CA CYS A 15 -6.10 18.01 -36.56
C CYS A 15 -5.37 17.02 -35.64
N LEU A 16 -4.24 17.49 -35.08
CA LEU A 16 -3.62 16.85 -33.93
C LEU A 16 -4.59 17.02 -32.74
N LEU A 17 -5.30 15.95 -32.39
CA LEU A 17 -6.01 15.87 -31.11
C LEU A 17 -4.96 15.82 -29.99
N THR A 18 -4.39 16.96 -29.64
CA THR A 18 -3.65 17.11 -28.40
C THR A 18 -4.63 16.93 -27.26
N ARG A 19 -4.71 15.71 -26.72
CA ARG A 19 -5.23 15.51 -25.37
C ARG A 19 -4.31 16.27 -24.44
N PHE A 20 -4.75 17.46 -24.01
CA PHE A 20 -4.24 18.06 -22.80
C PHE A 20 -4.56 17.08 -21.67
N ALA A 21 -3.63 16.19 -21.36
CA ALA A 21 -3.54 15.59 -20.04
C ALA A 21 -3.09 16.71 -19.11
N CYS A 22 -4.00 17.67 -18.85
CA CYS A 22 -3.81 18.62 -17.77
C CYS A 22 -3.84 17.75 -16.52
N ALA A 23 -2.71 17.67 -15.83
CA ALA A 23 -2.62 16.91 -14.61
C ALA A 23 -3.59 17.54 -13.61
N GLU A 24 -4.75 16.90 -13.42
CA GLU A 24 -5.78 17.40 -12.53
C GLU A 24 -5.31 17.23 -11.09
N ASN A 25 -5.71 18.17 -10.24
CA ASN A 25 -5.49 18.08 -8.81
C ASN A 25 -6.79 17.59 -8.17
N LEU A 26 -6.67 16.61 -7.28
CA LEU A 26 -7.80 16.13 -6.48
C LEU A 26 -7.75 16.80 -5.12
N THR A 27 -8.74 17.62 -4.80
CA THR A 27 -8.96 18.11 -3.43
C THR A 27 -10.11 17.35 -2.80
N THR A 28 -9.83 16.65 -1.71
CA THR A 28 -10.80 15.87 -0.92
C THR A 28 -11.55 16.76 0.07
N LEU A 29 -12.63 16.24 0.66
CA LEU A 29 -13.49 16.99 1.59
C LEU A 29 -12.77 17.39 2.89
N ASP A 30 -11.78 16.60 3.31
CA ASP A 30 -10.86 16.89 4.42
C ASP A 30 -9.76 17.92 4.07
N LYS A 31 -9.81 18.51 2.87
CA LYS A 31 -8.85 19.51 2.34
C LYS A 31 -7.47 18.94 1.98
N GLN A 32 -7.29 17.62 1.93
CA GLN A 32 -6.07 17.04 1.35
C GLN A 32 -6.07 17.27 -0.17
N THR A 33 -4.91 17.63 -0.72
CA THR A 33 -4.77 17.87 -2.17
C THR A 33 -3.71 16.96 -2.77
N PHE A 34 -4.13 16.10 -3.70
CA PHE A 34 -3.27 15.22 -4.47
C PHE A 34 -2.90 15.88 -5.79
N GLN A 35 -1.65 16.30 -5.91
CA GLN A 35 -1.12 16.95 -7.10
C GLN A 35 -0.83 15.93 -8.20
N ASN A 36 -1.22 16.26 -9.43
CA ASN A 36 -1.01 15.41 -10.62
C ASN A 36 -1.53 13.98 -10.45
N TYR A 37 -2.75 13.82 -9.94
CA TYR A 37 -3.29 12.49 -9.67
C TYR A 37 -3.76 11.81 -10.97
N ARG A 38 -3.67 10.49 -10.99
CA ARG A 38 -4.38 9.63 -11.94
C ARG A 38 -5.05 8.49 -11.18
N VAL A 39 -6.24 8.11 -11.58
CA VAL A 39 -6.91 6.93 -11.03
C VAL A 39 -6.29 5.68 -11.65
N VAL A 40 -5.81 4.77 -10.80
CA VAL A 40 -5.24 3.48 -11.20
C VAL A 40 -6.31 2.40 -11.15
N LYS A 41 -7.21 2.46 -10.17
CA LYS A 41 -8.26 1.47 -9.95
C LYS A 41 -9.42 2.07 -9.17
N THR A 42 -10.64 1.65 -9.47
CA THR A 42 -11.83 1.94 -8.66
C THR A 42 -12.20 0.71 -7.84
N GLU A 43 -12.45 0.89 -6.55
CA GLU A 43 -12.92 -0.13 -5.61
C GLU A 43 -14.27 0.30 -5.02
N PRO A 44 -15.08 -0.61 -4.46
CA PRO A 44 -16.41 -0.26 -3.94
C PRO A 44 -16.43 0.86 -2.88
N ASP A 45 -15.36 0.99 -2.11
CA ASP A 45 -15.20 1.94 -0.99
C ASP A 45 -14.32 3.15 -1.34
N GLY A 46 -13.71 3.22 -2.54
CA GLY A 46 -12.91 4.38 -2.96
C GLY A 46 -12.17 4.20 -4.27
N ILE A 47 -11.35 5.20 -4.61
CA ILE A 47 -10.45 5.17 -5.77
C ILE A 47 -9.01 5.00 -5.30
N ILE A 48 -8.26 4.14 -5.98
CA ILE A 48 -6.81 4.04 -5.87
C ILE A 48 -6.21 5.02 -6.87
N ILE A 49 -5.45 5.98 -6.38
CA ILE A 49 -4.81 7.01 -7.17
C ILE A 49 -3.30 6.84 -7.13
N MET A 50 -2.63 7.32 -8.17
CA MET A 50 -1.19 7.60 -8.17
C MET A 50 -1.02 9.11 -8.35
N HIS A 51 -0.29 9.75 -7.46
CA HIS A 51 -0.03 11.19 -7.44
C HIS A 51 1.47 11.45 -7.28
N ALA A 52 1.86 12.73 -7.24
CA ALA A 52 3.27 13.13 -7.21
C ALA A 52 4.09 12.58 -6.03
N GLN A 53 3.44 12.21 -4.92
CA GLN A 53 4.10 11.70 -3.71
C GLN A 53 3.94 10.18 -3.54
N GLY A 54 3.26 9.48 -4.46
CA GLY A 54 3.07 8.04 -4.38
C GLY A 54 1.66 7.57 -4.73
N GLY A 55 1.37 6.31 -4.40
CA GLY A 55 0.04 5.73 -4.51
C GLY A 55 -0.75 5.88 -3.21
N GLY A 56 -2.06 6.05 -3.30
CA GLY A 56 -2.92 6.16 -2.13
C GLY A 56 -4.36 5.80 -2.46
N LYS A 57 -5.14 5.44 -1.44
CA LYS A 57 -6.58 5.22 -1.57
C LYS A 57 -7.35 6.43 -1.04
N VAL A 58 -8.26 6.96 -1.86
CA VAL A 58 -9.19 8.00 -1.46
C VAL A 58 -10.58 7.40 -1.33
N ALA A 59 -11.13 7.41 -0.11
CA ALA A 59 -12.47 6.91 0.15
C ALA A 59 -13.52 7.72 -0.63
N PHE A 60 -14.55 7.04 -1.15
CA PHE A 60 -15.64 7.71 -1.86
C PHE A 60 -16.34 8.76 -1.01
N THR A 61 -16.51 8.50 0.28
CA THR A 61 -17.10 9.42 1.25
C THR A 61 -16.28 10.71 1.44
N ASN A 62 -15.01 10.72 1.05
CA ASN A 62 -14.12 11.88 1.11
C ASN A 62 -13.91 12.55 -0.26
N LEU A 63 -14.55 12.03 -1.32
CA LEU A 63 -14.56 12.66 -2.64
C LEU A 63 -15.66 13.71 -2.74
N PRO A 64 -15.45 14.78 -3.52
CA PRO A 64 -16.52 15.68 -3.95
C PRO A 64 -17.69 14.91 -4.60
N PRO A 65 -18.95 15.36 -4.45
CA PRO A 65 -20.12 14.66 -5.00
C PRO A 65 -20.04 14.38 -6.50
N GLU A 66 -19.39 15.27 -7.27
CA GLU A 66 -19.21 15.09 -8.71
C GLU A 66 -18.27 13.93 -9.03
N LEU A 67 -17.20 13.75 -8.27
CA LEU A 67 -16.28 12.62 -8.43
C LEU A 67 -16.88 11.31 -7.92
N GLN A 68 -17.71 11.35 -6.88
CA GLN A 68 -18.48 10.17 -6.44
C GLN A 68 -19.36 9.63 -7.57
N LYS A 69 -20.08 10.52 -8.28
CA LYS A 69 -20.89 10.16 -9.45
C LYS A 69 -20.04 9.67 -10.61
N GLN A 70 -18.95 10.37 -10.92
CA GLN A 70 -18.06 10.04 -12.04
C GLN A 70 -17.47 8.62 -11.91
N TYR A 71 -17.10 8.21 -10.71
CA TYR A 71 -16.50 6.89 -10.47
C TYR A 71 -17.51 5.84 -9.99
N GLY A 72 -18.81 6.13 -10.00
CA GLY A 72 -19.87 5.15 -9.78
C GLY A 72 -19.99 4.65 -8.33
N TYR A 73 -19.92 5.56 -7.36
CA TYR A 73 -20.09 5.21 -5.95
C TYR A 73 -21.42 4.49 -5.69
N ASP A 74 -21.33 3.30 -5.11
CA ASP A 74 -22.46 2.48 -4.67
C ASP A 74 -22.38 2.32 -3.15
N PRO A 75 -23.21 3.03 -2.36
CA PRO A 75 -23.11 3.04 -0.91
C PRO A 75 -23.36 1.65 -0.29
N VAL A 76 -24.18 0.82 -0.94
CA VAL A 76 -24.49 -0.53 -0.44
C VAL A 76 -23.25 -1.42 -0.56
N LYS A 77 -22.60 -1.43 -1.73
CA LYS A 77 -21.36 -2.21 -1.93
C LYS A 77 -20.20 -1.70 -1.08
N ALA A 78 -20.11 -0.39 -0.86
CA ALA A 78 -19.13 0.20 0.02
C ALA A 78 -19.31 -0.28 1.46
N GLU A 79 -20.55 -0.30 1.95
CA GLU A 79 -20.87 -0.75 3.31
C GLU A 79 -20.65 -2.27 3.48
N GLU A 80 -21.00 -3.09 2.49
CA GLU A 80 -20.73 -4.53 2.51
C GLU A 80 -19.22 -4.82 2.55
N LEU A 81 -18.43 -4.09 1.76
CA LEU A 81 -16.98 -4.22 1.78
C LEU A 81 -16.40 -3.75 3.13
N ALA A 82 -16.88 -2.64 3.69
CA ALA A 82 -16.47 -2.18 5.00
C ALA A 82 -16.81 -3.21 6.10
N LYS A 83 -18.00 -3.82 6.06
CA LYS A 83 -18.38 -4.92 6.98
C LYS A 83 -17.49 -6.15 6.79
N LYS A 84 -17.13 -6.49 5.56
CA LYS A 84 -16.22 -7.61 5.25
C LYS A 84 -14.80 -7.31 5.74
N GLN A 85 -14.29 -6.10 5.51
CA GLN A 85 -12.99 -5.64 6.02
C GLN A 85 -12.99 -5.61 7.56
N GLU A 86 -14.07 -5.14 8.19
CA GLU A 86 -14.24 -5.19 9.64
C GLU A 86 -14.27 -6.62 10.18
N LYS A 87 -14.95 -7.51 9.48
CA LYS A 87 -14.99 -8.94 9.80
C LYS A 87 -13.60 -9.57 9.63
N ILE A 88 -12.86 -9.22 8.58
CA ILE A 88 -11.46 -9.65 8.39
C ILE A 88 -10.56 -9.04 9.46
N ARG A 89 -10.75 -7.78 9.86
CA ARG A 89 -10.04 -7.13 10.97
C ARG A 89 -10.28 -7.88 12.28
N LYS A 90 -11.53 -8.31 12.52
CA LYS A 90 -11.92 -9.11 13.69
C LYS A 90 -11.42 -10.56 13.61
N LEU A 91 -11.46 -11.20 12.44
CA LEU A 91 -10.93 -12.54 12.20
C LEU A 91 -9.39 -12.58 12.18
N GLY A 92 -8.75 -11.46 11.83
CA GLY A 92 -7.31 -11.21 11.84
C GLY A 92 -6.67 -11.22 13.23
N ARG A 93 -7.47 -11.50 14.28
CA ARG A 93 -6.98 -12.08 15.54
C ARG A 93 -6.48 -13.54 15.38
N LEU A 94 -6.08 -13.95 14.19
CA LEU A 94 -5.15 -15.05 13.95
C LEU A 94 -3.79 -14.65 14.54
N GLY A 95 -3.64 -14.69 15.86
CA GLY A 95 -2.40 -14.38 16.57
C GLY A 95 -2.01 -12.89 16.56
N ALA A 96 -2.65 -12.07 17.42
CA ALA A 96 -2.23 -10.73 17.86
C ALA A 96 -1.37 -9.89 16.87
N VAL A 97 -1.93 -9.53 15.71
CA VAL A 97 -1.37 -8.45 14.88
C VAL A 97 -2.04 -7.14 15.26
N TYR A 98 -1.25 -6.15 15.66
CA TYR A 98 -1.71 -4.81 15.98
C TYR A 98 -1.87 -3.95 14.72
N ARG A 99 -2.75 -2.94 14.78
CA ARG A 99 -2.79 -1.84 13.80
C ARG A 99 -1.91 -0.67 14.26
N LEU A 100 -1.60 0.27 13.36
CA LEU A 100 -0.93 1.52 13.74
C LEU A 100 -1.69 2.29 14.83
N SER A 101 -3.03 2.27 14.82
CA SER A 101 -3.85 2.88 15.87
C SER A 101 -3.67 2.24 17.25
N GLU A 102 -3.09 1.05 17.32
CA GLU A 102 -2.86 0.27 18.55
C GLU A 102 -1.36 0.23 18.92
N LEU A 103 -0.54 1.12 18.34
CA LEU A 103 0.92 1.06 18.45
C LEU A 103 1.44 1.12 19.90
N GLU A 104 0.78 1.87 20.79
CA GLU A 104 1.18 1.89 22.20
C GLU A 104 0.96 0.54 22.90
N GLN A 105 -0.06 -0.22 22.49
CA GLN A 105 -0.27 -1.58 22.99
C GLN A 105 0.80 -2.53 22.45
N ALA A 106 1.14 -2.40 21.16
CA ALA A 106 2.23 -3.16 20.54
C ALA A 106 3.57 -2.90 21.23
N LYS A 107 3.89 -1.63 21.54
CA LYS A 107 5.10 -1.25 22.29
C LYS A 107 5.09 -1.81 23.71
N ALA A 108 3.95 -1.76 24.40
CA ALA A 108 3.83 -2.32 25.74
C ALA A 108 4.08 -3.84 25.75
N GLU A 109 3.51 -4.58 24.79
CA GLU A 109 3.78 -6.01 24.64
C GLU A 109 5.23 -6.29 24.25
N ALA A 110 5.78 -5.55 23.29
CA ALA A 110 7.16 -5.70 22.83
C ALA A 110 8.16 -5.55 23.98
N LYS A 111 7.94 -4.55 24.85
CA LYS A 111 8.74 -4.33 26.06
C LYS A 111 8.57 -5.44 27.09
N ARG A 112 7.32 -5.83 27.37
CA ARG A 112 7.00 -6.89 28.34
C ARG A 112 7.66 -8.22 27.94
N ASP A 113 7.61 -8.56 26.66
CA ASP A 113 8.09 -9.84 26.14
C ASP A 113 9.56 -9.80 25.66
N ASN A 114 10.21 -8.63 25.74
CA ASN A 114 11.53 -8.36 25.15
C ASN A 114 11.61 -8.85 23.68
N LYS A 115 10.63 -8.45 22.88
CA LYS A 115 10.52 -8.78 21.45
C LYS A 115 10.59 -7.49 20.62
N PRO A 116 11.32 -7.48 19.50
CA PRO A 116 11.24 -6.37 18.57
C PRO A 116 9.86 -6.28 17.92
N ILE A 117 9.57 -5.13 17.31
CA ILE A 117 8.33 -4.88 16.57
C ILE A 117 8.62 -5.02 15.09
N ALA A 118 7.79 -5.78 14.37
CA ALA A 118 7.85 -5.90 12.92
C ALA A 118 6.63 -5.23 12.29
N PHE A 119 6.86 -4.16 11.53
CA PHE A 119 5.86 -3.48 10.73
C PHE A 119 5.72 -4.20 9.39
N LEU A 120 4.61 -4.93 9.19
CA LEU A 120 4.23 -5.46 7.88
C LEU A 120 3.51 -4.38 7.09
N ALA A 121 4.23 -3.69 6.21
CA ALA A 121 3.69 -2.71 5.29
C ALA A 121 3.23 -3.41 4.01
N THR A 122 1.93 -3.59 3.85
CA THR A 122 1.34 -4.24 2.68
C THR A 122 -0.13 -3.85 2.53
N ALA A 123 -0.75 -4.25 1.43
CA ALA A 123 -2.17 -4.01 1.21
C ALA A 123 -3.02 -4.96 2.08
N THR A 124 -4.17 -4.51 2.60
CA THR A 124 -5.12 -5.40 3.29
C THR A 124 -5.55 -6.60 2.42
N SER A 125 -5.60 -6.44 1.09
CA SER A 125 -5.86 -7.55 0.16
C SER A 125 -4.80 -8.66 0.20
N CYS A 126 -3.57 -8.34 0.63
CA CYS A 126 -2.47 -9.29 0.75
C CYS A 126 -2.46 -10.05 2.09
N LEU A 127 -3.28 -9.66 3.07
CA LEU A 127 -3.47 -10.41 4.32
C LEU A 127 -4.49 -11.55 4.22
N GLN A 128 -5.11 -11.75 3.05
CA GLN A 128 -6.13 -12.79 2.89
C GLN A 128 -5.47 -14.17 2.98
N ALA A 129 -5.86 -14.97 3.98
CA ALA A 129 -5.43 -16.36 4.08
C ALA A 129 -5.90 -17.11 2.81
N THR A 130 -4.96 -17.51 1.96
CA THR A 130 -5.27 -18.31 0.77
C THR A 130 -5.13 -19.79 1.12
N GLU A 131 -6.15 -20.60 0.81
CA GLU A 131 -6.04 -22.07 0.84
C GLU A 131 -5.08 -22.61 -0.23
N VAL A 132 -4.75 -21.75 -1.20
CA VAL A 132 -3.85 -22.06 -2.32
C VAL A 132 -2.40 -21.86 -1.87
N ARG A 133 -1.55 -22.82 -2.26
CA ARG A 133 -0.09 -22.80 -2.08
C ARG A 133 0.47 -21.43 -2.52
N PRO A 134 1.34 -20.78 -1.74
CA PRO A 134 1.86 -19.47 -2.07
C PRO A 134 2.61 -19.52 -3.40
N ASP A 135 2.08 -18.81 -4.40
CA ASP A 135 2.78 -18.48 -5.63
C ASP A 135 3.84 -17.41 -5.36
N ASN A 136 4.43 -16.82 -6.41
CA ASN A 136 5.43 -15.75 -6.27
C ASN A 136 4.79 -14.35 -6.13
N SER A 137 3.55 -14.25 -5.63
CA SER A 137 2.81 -12.99 -5.50
C SER A 137 3.06 -12.24 -4.20
N SER A 138 2.60 -10.98 -4.12
CA SER A 138 2.62 -10.16 -2.91
C SER A 138 1.79 -10.75 -1.75
N ILE A 139 0.70 -11.47 -2.06
CA ILE A 139 -0.14 -12.14 -1.06
C ILE A 139 0.66 -13.26 -0.38
N ALA A 140 1.28 -14.10 -1.20
CA ALA A 140 2.14 -15.18 -0.74
C ALA A 140 3.30 -14.70 0.13
N ALA A 141 4.01 -13.65 -0.29
CA ALA A 141 5.10 -13.06 0.50
C ALA A 141 4.59 -12.51 1.85
N THR A 142 3.45 -11.82 1.87
CA THR A 142 2.84 -11.30 3.11
C THR A 142 2.52 -12.43 4.09
N ILE A 143 1.91 -13.53 3.63
CA ILE A 143 1.60 -14.68 4.48
C ILE A 143 2.88 -15.33 5.02
N GLN A 144 3.91 -15.49 4.17
CA GLN A 144 5.20 -16.05 4.59
C GLN A 144 5.88 -15.19 5.65
N ASP A 145 5.88 -13.86 5.47
CA ASP A 145 6.45 -12.91 6.42
C ASP A 145 5.71 -12.96 7.76
N PHE A 146 4.37 -12.96 7.73
CA PHE A 146 3.53 -13.10 8.91
C PHE A 146 3.84 -14.41 9.67
N GLU A 147 3.79 -15.56 8.99
CA GLU A 147 4.02 -16.86 9.60
C GLU A 147 5.44 -17.01 10.18
N ALA A 148 6.45 -16.46 9.48
CA ALA A 148 7.84 -16.52 9.93
C ALA A 148 8.10 -15.65 11.17
N LEU A 149 7.41 -14.51 11.30
CA LEU A 149 7.71 -13.49 12.30
C LEU A 149 6.80 -13.53 13.53
N LYS A 150 5.58 -14.07 13.43
CA LYS A 150 4.55 -14.01 14.49
C LYS A 150 4.98 -14.50 15.88
N ASN A 151 5.97 -15.40 15.96
CA ASN A 151 6.49 -15.91 17.23
C ASN A 151 7.75 -15.18 17.71
N ALA A 152 8.46 -14.49 16.81
CA ALA A 152 9.74 -13.85 17.09
C ALA A 152 9.60 -12.36 17.43
N THR A 153 8.55 -11.72 16.93
CA THR A 153 8.33 -10.27 16.98
C THR A 153 6.88 -9.96 17.36
N VAL A 154 6.64 -8.76 17.89
CA VAL A 154 5.28 -8.19 17.93
C VAL A 154 4.95 -7.65 16.54
N LEU A 155 3.84 -8.07 15.96
CA LEU A 155 3.47 -7.69 14.59
C LEU A 155 2.57 -6.46 14.59
N VAL A 156 2.95 -5.47 13.80
CA VAL A 156 2.12 -4.30 13.49
C VAL A 156 1.86 -4.30 12.00
N PHE A 157 0.60 -4.28 11.59
CA PHE A 157 0.23 -4.11 10.21
C PHE A 157 0.06 -2.62 9.88
N SER A 158 0.72 -2.18 8.81
CA SER A 158 0.52 -0.87 8.17
C SER A 158 -0.10 -1.09 6.79
N ASP A 159 -1.32 -0.60 6.59
CA ASP A 159 -1.96 -0.61 5.27
C ASP A 159 -1.27 0.37 4.32
N SER A 160 -0.58 -0.17 3.32
CA SER A 160 0.16 0.60 2.33
C SER A 160 -0.67 1.58 1.49
N PHE A 161 -2.00 1.51 1.52
CA PHE A 161 -2.86 2.42 0.79
C PHE A 161 -3.57 3.44 1.67
N THR A 162 -3.88 3.11 2.93
CA THR A 162 -4.66 3.98 3.83
C THR A 162 -3.86 4.54 4.99
N GLU A 163 -2.74 3.90 5.35
CA GLU A 163 -1.89 4.24 6.49
C GLU A 163 -0.48 4.65 6.07
N ASN A 164 -0.20 4.72 4.77
CA ASN A 164 1.09 5.16 4.24
C ASN A 164 1.45 6.58 4.72
N HIS A 165 2.70 6.77 5.13
CA HIS A 165 3.24 7.99 5.75
C HIS A 165 2.61 8.36 7.11
N THR A 166 1.86 7.45 7.73
CA THR A 166 1.36 7.62 9.10
C THR A 166 2.16 6.81 10.11
N GLU A 167 3.11 6.01 9.64
CA GLU A 167 4.04 5.25 10.46
C GLU A 167 4.97 6.16 11.28
N PRO A 168 5.59 5.65 12.36
CA PRO A 168 6.65 6.37 13.06
C PRO A 168 7.76 6.82 12.11
N PRO A 169 8.40 8.00 12.31
CA PRO A 169 9.33 8.57 11.33
C PRO A 169 10.48 7.65 10.91
N ILE A 170 11.03 6.87 11.83
CA ILE A 170 12.12 5.92 11.51
C ILE A 170 11.63 4.73 10.66
N VAL A 171 10.37 4.33 10.82
CA VAL A 171 9.74 3.27 10.04
C VAL A 171 9.38 3.79 8.65
N ASP A 172 8.76 4.97 8.57
CA ASP A 172 8.44 5.63 7.30
C ASP A 172 9.71 5.85 6.45
N ALA A 173 10.79 6.36 7.05
CA ALA A 173 12.07 6.53 6.36
C ALA A 173 12.66 5.20 5.85
N ALA A 174 12.48 4.10 6.61
CA ALA A 174 12.95 2.78 6.20
C ALA A 174 12.07 2.13 5.11
N LEU A 175 10.78 2.47 5.08
CA LEU A 175 9.84 2.08 4.03
C LEU A 175 10.11 2.80 2.71
N HIS A 176 10.57 4.05 2.79
CA HIS A 176 10.80 4.95 1.65
C HIS A 176 12.28 5.33 1.50
N PRO A 177 13.19 4.37 1.27
CA PRO A 177 14.59 4.71 1.11
C PRO A 177 14.80 5.46 -0.22
N PRO A 178 15.80 6.36 -0.32
CA PRO A 178 15.98 7.23 -1.50
C PRO A 178 16.17 6.48 -2.83
N ASP A 179 16.64 5.23 -2.78
CA ASP A 179 16.86 4.35 -3.94
C ASP A 179 15.57 3.67 -4.44
N ASP A 180 14.47 3.74 -3.70
CA ASP A 180 13.20 3.10 -4.05
C ASP A 180 12.10 4.15 -4.29
N VAL A 181 12.12 4.69 -5.50
CA VAL A 181 11.14 5.69 -5.97
C VAL A 181 9.73 5.13 -6.21
N HIS A 182 9.54 3.81 -6.13
CA HIS A 182 8.28 3.16 -6.52
C HIS A 182 7.49 2.54 -5.37
N TYR A 183 8.00 2.59 -4.14
CA TYR A 183 7.38 2.01 -2.94
C TYR A 183 6.81 0.60 -3.23
N THR A 184 7.70 -0.38 -3.35
CA THR A 184 7.30 -1.76 -3.65
C THR A 184 6.89 -2.52 -2.38
N VAL A 185 5.64 -2.94 -2.28
CA VAL A 185 5.10 -3.72 -1.15
C VAL A 185 4.84 -5.18 -1.56
N PRO A 186 4.92 -6.15 -0.63
CA PRO A 186 5.10 -6.01 0.83
C PRO A 186 6.53 -5.65 1.27
N LYS A 187 6.67 -4.87 2.34
CA LYS A 187 7.94 -4.68 3.06
C LYS A 187 7.74 -4.94 4.54
N VAL A 188 8.78 -5.48 5.20
CA VAL A 188 8.80 -5.57 6.65
C VAL A 188 9.92 -4.72 7.24
N ILE A 189 9.59 -3.81 8.15
CA ILE A 189 10.57 -3.07 8.93
C ILE A 189 10.58 -3.62 10.35
N ILE A 190 11.72 -4.13 10.81
CA ILE A 190 11.90 -4.61 12.16
C ILE A 190 12.65 -3.55 12.96
N VAL A 191 12.07 -3.12 14.07
CA VAL A 191 12.62 -2.12 14.99
C VAL A 191 12.69 -2.66 16.41
N ASP A 192 13.50 -2.03 17.26
CA ASP A 192 13.53 -2.29 18.69
C ASP A 192 12.18 -1.93 19.37
N PRO A 193 11.92 -2.41 20.61
CA PRO A 193 10.67 -2.17 21.32
C PRO A 193 10.32 -0.69 21.55
N ASP A 194 11.32 0.19 21.55
CA ASP A 194 11.16 1.63 21.70
C ASP A 194 10.93 2.37 20.37
N ILE A 195 11.03 1.67 19.23
CA ILE A 195 10.97 2.25 17.88
C ILE A 195 12.03 3.37 17.74
N SER A 196 13.19 3.16 18.35
CA SER A 196 14.32 4.08 18.33
C SER A 196 15.35 3.70 17.26
N LYS A 197 15.33 2.44 16.81
CA LYS A 197 16.33 1.88 15.90
C LYS A 197 15.74 0.81 14.99
N VAL A 198 16.09 0.88 13.70
CA VAL A 198 15.85 -0.21 12.74
C VAL A 198 16.87 -1.32 12.96
N ILE A 199 16.36 -2.52 13.21
CA ILE A 199 17.14 -3.76 13.34
C ILE A 199 17.37 -4.37 11.96
N PHE A 200 16.31 -4.45 11.14
CA PHE A 200 16.37 -5.07 9.82
C PHE A 200 15.24 -4.60 8.90
N VAL A 201 15.48 -4.68 7.59
CA VAL A 201 14.48 -4.41 6.54
C VAL A 201 14.38 -5.64 5.64
N VAL A 202 13.19 -6.24 5.57
CA VAL A 202 12.86 -7.30 4.61
C VAL A 202 12.21 -6.64 3.40
N ARG A 203 12.97 -6.53 2.31
CA ARG A 203 12.44 -6.05 1.02
C ARG A 203 11.66 -7.16 0.34
N TYR A 204 10.64 -6.80 -0.45
CA TYR A 204 9.92 -7.75 -1.29
C TYR A 204 10.86 -8.45 -2.27
N ALA A 205 10.77 -9.77 -2.34
CA ALA A 205 11.32 -10.56 -3.43
C ALA A 205 10.21 -11.42 -4.05
N THR A 206 10.05 -11.30 -5.37
CA THR A 206 9.13 -12.17 -6.13
C THR A 206 9.60 -13.63 -6.10
N ASN A 207 10.89 -13.89 -5.91
CA ASN A 207 11.41 -15.25 -5.79
C ASN A 207 11.29 -15.77 -4.34
N ALA A 208 10.50 -16.83 -4.13
CA ALA A 208 10.26 -17.41 -2.81
C ALA A 208 11.54 -17.83 -2.05
N THR A 209 12.54 -18.37 -2.74
CA THR A 209 13.83 -18.73 -2.10
C THR A 209 14.58 -17.50 -1.59
N THR A 210 14.52 -16.41 -2.34
CA THR A 210 15.12 -15.13 -1.95
C THR A 210 14.36 -14.52 -0.77
N GLN A 211 13.03 -14.53 -0.80
CA GLN A 211 12.19 -14.07 0.31
C GLN A 211 12.51 -14.85 1.60
N ALA A 212 12.54 -16.18 1.53
CA ALA A 212 12.86 -17.04 2.67
C ALA A 212 14.27 -16.77 3.23
N ARG A 213 15.26 -16.49 2.37
CA ARG A 213 16.61 -16.12 2.80
C ARG A 213 16.63 -14.78 3.54
N LEU A 214 15.92 -13.77 3.04
CA LEU A 214 15.81 -12.46 3.69
C LEU A 214 15.15 -12.59 5.08
N LEU A 215 14.08 -13.37 5.18
CA LEU A 215 13.43 -13.69 6.46
C LEU A 215 14.37 -14.44 7.42
N GLY A 216 15.15 -15.40 6.92
CA GLY A 216 16.16 -16.09 7.71
C GLY A 216 17.21 -15.13 8.29
N SER A 217 17.70 -14.18 7.49
CA SER A 217 18.61 -13.13 7.95
C SER A 217 17.96 -12.21 8.99
N ALA A 218 16.69 -11.84 8.79
CA ALA A 218 15.93 -11.03 9.73
C ALA A 218 15.79 -11.72 11.10
N LEU A 219 15.41 -13.01 11.11
CA LEU A 219 15.27 -13.81 12.32
C LEU A 219 16.60 -14.00 13.05
N ALA A 220 17.71 -14.14 12.32
CA ALA A 220 19.04 -14.19 12.92
C ALA A 220 19.37 -12.88 13.65
N LYS A 221 19.07 -11.73 13.04
CA LYS A 221 19.26 -10.41 13.66
C LYS A 221 18.38 -10.18 14.88
N VAL A 222 17.12 -10.62 14.84
CA VAL A 222 16.23 -10.61 16.00
C VAL A 222 16.81 -11.43 17.16
N LYS A 223 17.38 -12.60 16.88
CA LYS A 223 18.02 -13.45 17.92
C LYS A 223 19.28 -12.80 18.51
N GLU A 224 20.08 -12.08 17.71
CA GLU A 224 21.25 -11.35 18.19
C GLU A 224 20.87 -10.23 19.18
N GLN A 225 19.77 -9.51 18.92
CA GLN A 225 19.29 -8.46 19.83
C GLN A 225 18.85 -9.00 21.19
N LYS A 226 18.28 -10.21 21.26
CA LYS A 226 17.88 -10.83 22.53
C LYS A 226 19.04 -11.25 23.43
N LYS A 227 20.29 -11.25 22.93
CA LYS A 227 21.49 -11.63 23.70
C LYS A 227 22.19 -10.42 24.34
N GLN A 228 21.80 -9.20 23.98
CA GLN A 228 22.33 -7.95 24.51
C GLN A 228 21.48 -7.49 25.69
#